data_AF-X1V680-F1
#
_entry.id   AF-X1V680-F1
#
_cell.length_a   1.000
_cell.length_b   1.000
_cell.length_c   1.000
_cell.angle_alpha   90.00
_cell.angle_beta   90.00
_cell.angle_gamma   90.00
#
_symmetry.space_group_name_H-M   'P 1'
#
loop_
_entity.id
_entity.type
_entity.pdbx_description
1 polymer ?
#
loop_
_entity_poly.entity_id
_entity_poly.type
_entity_poly.pdbx_seq_one_letter_code
_entity_poly.pdbx_strand_id
1 'polypeptide(L)' 'LEDIMGNDSIFLAHTVDGQTLPAEHGYPLRLVAKGKYGSYWVKWVESIEVR' A
#
# COMPACT_ATOMS: atom_id res chain seq x y z
N LEU A 1 13.63 2.32 -5.75
CA LEU A 1 13.03 3.57 -6.31
C LEU A 1 12.41 3.32 -7.68
N GLU A 2 13.05 2.58 -8.59
CA GLU A 2 12.48 2.26 -9.91
C GLU A 2 11.08 1.63 -9.85
N ASP A 3 10.85 0.64 -8.98
CA ASP A 3 9.51 0.03 -8.78
C ASP A 3 8.43 1.04 -8.30
N ILE A 4 8.84 2.11 -7.60
CA ILE A 4 7.96 3.18 -7.11
C ILE A 4 7.73 4.24 -8.20
N MET A 5 8.79 4.62 -8.91
CA MET A 5 8.78 5.74 -9.85
C MET A 5 8.34 5.36 -11.27
N GLY A 6 8.40 4.08 -11.64
CA GLY A 6 8.31 3.65 -13.05
C GLY A 6 7.01 2.97 -13.49
N ASN A 7 6.16 2.49 -12.58
CA ASN A 7 5.05 1.58 -12.98
C ASN A 7 3.80 1.64 -12.07
N ASP A 8 3.66 2.60 -11.15
CA ASP A 8 2.55 2.64 -10.17
C ASP A 8 2.30 1.30 -9.46
N SER A 9 3.31 0.44 -9.40
CA SER A 9 3.20 -0.91 -8.86
C SER A 9 3.20 -0.90 -7.34
N ILE A 10 3.72 0.18 -6.76
CA ILE A 10 3.74 0.45 -5.34
C ILE A 10 2.98 1.76 -5.09
N PHE A 11 1.91 1.71 -4.30
CA PHE A 11 1.11 2.88 -3.96
C PHE A 11 0.48 2.75 -2.58
N LEU A 12 -0.02 3.87 -2.05
CA LEU A 12 -0.77 3.91 -0.80
C LEU A 12 -2.27 3.92 -1.10
N ALA A 13 -3.02 3.07 -0.40
CA ALA A 13 -4.46 2.98 -0.55
C ALA A 13 -5.16 3.31 0.77
N HIS A 14 -6.16 4.19 0.70
CA HIS A 14 -7.08 4.51 1.79
C HIS A 14 -8.52 3.99 1.51
N THR A 15 -8.77 3.50 0.29
CA THR A 15 -10.04 2.94 -0.17
C THR A 15 -9.82 1.62 -0.92
N VAL A 16 -10.84 0.76 -0.94
CA VAL A 16 -10.93 -0.44 -1.77
C VAL A 16 -12.34 -0.53 -2.34
N ASP A 17 -12.45 -0.82 -3.64
CA ASP A 17 -13.74 -0.94 -4.34
C ASP A 17 -14.68 0.26 -4.14
N GLY A 18 -14.11 1.47 -4.13
CA GLY A 18 -14.85 2.72 -3.93
C GLY A 18 -15.36 2.95 -2.50
N GLN A 19 -15.04 2.05 -1.55
CA GLN A 19 -15.37 2.15 -0.14
C GLN A 19 -14.15 2.42 0.72
N THR A 20 -14.35 2.89 1.94
CA THR A 20 -13.28 3.04 2.92
C THR A 20 -12.61 1.69 3.17
N LEU A 21 -11.27 1.67 3.25
CA LEU A 21 -10.52 0.44 3.52
C LEU A 21 -10.99 -0.18 4.85
N PRO A 22 -11.34 -1.47 4.92
CA PRO A 22 -11.66 -2.12 6.19
C PRO A 22 -10.47 -2.16 7.14
N ALA A 23 -10.72 -2.13 8.46
CA ALA A 23 -9.68 -2.17 9.48
C ALA A 23 -8.77 -3.40 9.37
N GLU A 24 -9.37 -4.57 9.11
CA GLU A 24 -8.66 -5.83 8.86
C GLU A 24 -7.72 -5.79 7.65
N HIS A 25 -7.97 -4.89 6.70
CA HIS A 25 -7.20 -4.70 5.48
C HIS A 25 -6.23 -3.52 5.54
N GLY A 26 -6.18 -2.78 6.65
CA GLY A 26 -5.14 -1.79 6.90
C GLY A 26 -5.60 -0.34 7.05
N TYR A 27 -6.88 -0.08 7.33
CA TYR A 27 -7.34 1.29 7.64
C TYR A 27 -6.47 1.97 8.72
N PRO A 28 -6.09 3.25 8.58
CA PRO A 28 -6.54 4.19 7.55
C PRO A 28 -5.78 4.09 6.22
N LEU A 29 -4.62 3.44 6.20
CA LEU A 29 -3.69 3.49 5.09
C LEU A 29 -2.88 2.20 4.98
N ARG A 30 -2.82 1.62 3.79
CA ARG A 30 -1.94 0.49 3.49
C ARG A 30 -1.03 0.77 2.31
N LEU A 31 0.14 0.16 2.30
CA LEU A 31 0.97 0.02 1.11
C LEU A 31 0.49 -1.19 0.29
N VAL A 32 0.27 -0.95 -0.99
CA VAL A 32 -0.05 -1.94 -2.00
C VAL A 32 1.20 -2.13 -2.86
N ALA A 33 1.64 -3.39 -3.01
CA ALA A 33 2.75 -3.77 -3.87
C ALA A 33 2.25 -4.75 -4.95
N LYS A 34 1.63 -4.22 -5.99
CA LYS A 34 1.03 -4.97 -7.09
C LYS A 34 2.06 -5.93 -7.72
N GLY A 35 1.66 -7.19 -7.90
CA GLY A 35 2.52 -8.22 -8.48
C GLY A 35 3.60 -8.78 -7.53
N LYS A 36 3.67 -8.32 -6.28
CA LYS A 36 4.52 -8.89 -5.22
C LYS A 36 3.68 -9.75 -4.28
N TYR A 37 4.35 -10.61 -3.50
CA TYR A 37 3.70 -11.39 -2.45
C TYR A 37 3.00 -10.50 -1.41
N GLY A 38 1.91 -10.98 -0.82
CA GLY A 38 1.14 -10.23 0.19
C GLY A 38 1.95 -9.83 1.43
N SER A 39 3.06 -10.51 1.73
CA SER A 39 3.99 -10.13 2.81
C SER A 39 4.67 -8.77 2.59
N TYR A 40 4.75 -8.29 1.34
CA TYR A 40 5.25 -6.96 1.01
C TYR A 40 4.19 -5.87 1.17
N TRP A 41 2.93 -6.22 1.40
CA TRP A 41 1.84 -5.27 1.55
C TRP A 41 1.69 -4.88 3.01
N VAL A 42 2.21 -3.71 3.38
CA VAL A 42 2.16 -3.21 4.75
C VAL A 42 0.79 -2.64 5.05
N LYS A 43 0.11 -3.17 6.08
CA LYS A 43 -1.11 -2.60 6.64
C LYS A 43 -0.76 -1.57 7.71
N TRP A 44 -1.65 -0.60 7.94
CA TRP A 44 -1.53 0.38 9.01
C TRP A 44 -0.24 1.21 8.91
N VAL A 45 0.01 1.78 7.73
CA VAL A 45 1.21 2.57 7.47
C VAL A 45 1.17 3.87 8.29
N GLU A 46 2.15 4.06 9.16
CA GLU A 46 2.32 5.27 9.98
C GLU A 46 3.47 6.16 9.51
N SER A 47 4.54 5.56 8.97
CA SER A 47 5.72 6.27 8.48
C SER A 47 6.34 5.57 7.28
N ILE A 48 7.03 6.35 6.45
CA ILE A 48 7.82 5.86 5.32
C ILE A 48 9.17 6.56 5.40
N GLU A 49 10.24 5.77 5.37
CA GLU A 49 11.62 6.25 5.34
C GLU A 49 12.25 5.81 4.02
N VAL A 50 13.02 6.71 3.40
CA VAL A 50 13.82 6.42 2.21
C VAL A 50 15.28 6.45 2.62
N ARG A 51 16.03 5.43 2.18
CA ARG A 51 17.49 5.33 2.33
C ARG A 51 18.14 5.17 0.97
#